data_AF-A0A6N6SP20-F1
#
_entry.id   AF-A0A6N6SP20-F1
#
_cell.length_a   1.000
_cell.length_b   1.000
_cell.length_c   1.000
_cell.angle_alpha   90.00
_cell.angle_beta   90.00
_cell.angle_gamma   90.00
#
_symmetry.space_group_name_H-M   'P 1'
#
loop_
_entity.id
_entity.type
_entity.pdbx_description
1 polymer ?
#
loop_
_entity_poly.entity_id
_entity_poly.type
_entity_poly.pdbx_seq_one_letter_code
_entity_poly.pdbx_strand_id
1 'polypeptide(L)'
;MKRTFTLFLILLFLSIQILPNTIYRNSKVKKVNLAILLDTSSSMDGLINQARSELWRIVNEIAALSKQMPDTKLELSISIFEYGNDKLSKTDNFIRLVNQLTQDLDQVSDNLFALKTYGGYEYCGAVMLEALQKLEWAKEKDALKLIVIAGNEPFNQGPVDFREVCKKAVEQGIKINTIYCGNPDNSEADEWRTAANLGKGTFMSINQNDKQEEIPTPYDDKILELNSALNDTYIYFTSAGKEAKYRQEKSDEDIQSTSKAGSIDRAATKSTEFYDNSGWDLIDASKNGDFNVQKIDKTLLPEKFQKFTDSELLELIAKYSAEREKIKEEIKNYQALRNKYLIDNIKTEVKNTFGGALIESIKHELKIK
;
A
#
# COMPACT_ATOMS: atom_id res chain seq x y z
N MET A 1 36.28 -67.93 -41.71
CA MET A 1 37.01 -67.22 -40.64
C MET A 1 37.46 -65.88 -41.24
N LYS A 2 37.10 -64.68 -40.81
CA LYS A 2 36.77 -64.12 -39.49
C LYS A 2 35.65 -63.08 -39.65
N ARG A 3 34.72 -63.02 -38.69
CA ARG A 3 33.69 -61.97 -38.56
C ARG A 3 34.35 -60.70 -38.00
N THR A 4 34.20 -59.56 -38.67
CA THR A 4 34.49 -58.24 -38.09
C THR A 4 33.18 -57.63 -37.60
N PHE A 5 33.09 -57.49 -36.28
CA PHE A 5 31.98 -56.89 -35.55
C PHE A 5 32.43 -55.48 -35.18
N THR A 6 31.92 -54.45 -35.86
CA THR A 6 32.21 -53.06 -35.50
C THR A 6 31.09 -52.56 -34.60
N LEU A 7 31.40 -52.45 -33.31
CA LEU A 7 30.54 -51.90 -32.25
C LEU A 7 30.24 -50.42 -32.55
N PHE A 8 28.96 -50.06 -32.67
CA PHE A 8 28.51 -48.66 -32.62
C PHE A 8 28.28 -48.30 -31.14
N LEU A 9 29.19 -47.52 -30.56
CA LEU A 9 29.07 -47.01 -29.19
C LEU A 9 28.17 -45.76 -29.24
N ILE A 10 26.89 -45.92 -28.87
CA ILE A 10 25.96 -44.78 -28.69
C ILE A 10 26.31 -44.13 -27.34
N LEU A 11 27.02 -43.01 -27.38
CA LEU A 11 27.22 -42.12 -26.24
C LEU A 11 25.91 -41.36 -25.97
N LEU A 12 25.15 -41.85 -24.99
CA LEU A 12 23.99 -41.14 -24.46
C LEU A 12 24.50 -39.96 -23.61
N PHE A 13 24.53 -38.76 -24.17
CA PHE A 13 24.75 -37.53 -23.39
C PHE A 13 23.51 -37.29 -22.52
N LEU A 14 23.59 -37.71 -21.25
CA LEU A 14 22.65 -37.25 -20.22
C LEU A 14 22.99 -35.79 -19.91
N SER A 15 22.25 -34.86 -20.52
CA SER A 15 22.26 -33.45 -20.12
C SER A 15 21.56 -33.33 -18.77
N ILE A 16 22.34 -33.36 -17.69
CA ILE A 16 21.87 -32.95 -16.37
C ILE A 16 21.59 -31.44 -16.48
N GLN A 17 20.31 -31.08 -16.65
CA GLN A 17 19.87 -29.71 -16.45
C GLN A 17 20.05 -29.41 -14.96
N ILE A 18 21.14 -28.70 -14.64
CA ILE A 18 21.31 -28.09 -13.33
C ILE A 18 20.23 -27.00 -13.25
N LEU A 19 19.10 -27.32 -12.62
CA LEU A 19 18.17 -26.32 -12.15
C LEU A 19 18.97 -25.34 -11.27
N PRO A 20 18.89 -24.02 -11.49
CA PRO A 20 19.58 -23.07 -10.64
C PRO A 20 19.06 -23.29 -9.21
N ASN A 21 19.95 -23.72 -8.32
CA ASN A 21 19.72 -23.69 -6.88
C ASN A 21 19.38 -22.23 -6.53
N THR A 22 18.10 -21.95 -6.40
CA THR A 22 17.63 -20.70 -5.83
C THR A 22 18.06 -20.78 -4.38
N ILE A 23 19.18 -20.12 -4.06
CA ILE A 23 19.58 -19.89 -2.68
C ILE A 23 18.41 -19.12 -2.07
N TYR A 24 17.60 -19.79 -1.26
CA TYR A 24 16.63 -19.15 -0.38
C TYR A 24 17.45 -18.30 0.60
N ARG A 25 17.76 -17.05 0.24
CA ARG A 25 18.21 -16.06 1.21
C ARG A 25 17.05 -15.89 2.17
N ASN A 26 17.27 -16.26 3.42
CA ASN A 26 16.31 -16.04 4.49
C ASN A 26 16.22 -14.52 4.69
N SER A 27 15.29 -13.87 3.99
CA SER A 27 15.17 -12.41 4.02
C SER A 27 14.64 -11.99 5.39
N LYS A 28 15.26 -10.97 5.96
CA LYS A 28 14.83 -10.41 7.23
C LYS A 28 13.51 -9.68 7.00
N VAL A 29 12.44 -10.07 7.69
CA VAL A 29 11.17 -9.33 7.62
C VAL A 29 11.25 -8.10 8.51
N LYS A 30 10.94 -6.93 7.96
CA LYS A 30 10.83 -5.66 8.71
C LYS A 30 9.43 -5.10 8.54
N LYS A 31 8.68 -5.03 9.64
CA LYS A 31 7.34 -4.45 9.66
C LYS A 31 7.40 -2.93 9.56
N VAL A 32 6.49 -2.37 8.78
CA VAL A 32 6.24 -0.94 8.64
C VAL A 32 4.78 -0.69 9.01
N ASN A 33 4.53 -0.17 10.20
CA ASN A 33 3.19 0.24 10.64
C ASN A 33 3.04 1.74 10.44
N LEU A 34 2.03 2.12 9.66
CA LEU A 34 1.72 3.50 9.32
C LEU A 34 0.29 3.82 9.75
N ALA A 35 0.14 4.71 10.73
CA ALA A 35 -1.14 5.29 11.09
C ALA A 35 -1.29 6.65 10.41
N ILE A 36 -2.31 6.79 9.57
CA ILE A 36 -2.65 8.03 8.88
C ILE A 36 -3.83 8.67 9.62
N LEU A 37 -3.61 9.84 10.24
CA LEU A 37 -4.62 10.57 10.98
C LEU A 37 -5.05 11.77 10.14
N LEU A 38 -6.27 11.73 9.60
CA LEU A 38 -6.77 12.74 8.65
C LEU A 38 -7.77 13.65 9.31
N ASP A 39 -7.53 14.95 9.19
CA ASP A 39 -8.53 15.95 9.47
C ASP A 39 -9.65 15.83 8.41
N THR A 40 -10.88 15.71 8.90
CA THR A 40 -12.10 15.61 8.10
C THR A 40 -13.02 16.80 8.36
N SER A 41 -12.47 17.94 8.80
CA SER A 41 -13.15 19.23 8.83
C SER A 41 -13.59 19.67 7.42
N SER A 42 -14.55 20.61 7.33
CA SER A 42 -15.11 21.08 6.05
C SER A 42 -14.08 21.62 5.05
N SER A 43 -12.94 22.13 5.51
CA SER A 43 -11.86 22.67 4.67
C SER A 43 -10.98 21.60 4.03
N MET A 44 -11.09 20.34 4.48
CA MET A 44 -10.12 19.28 4.18
C MET A 44 -10.49 18.37 2.99
N ASP A 45 -11.46 18.74 2.16
CA ASP A 45 -11.79 17.98 0.94
C ASP A 45 -10.57 17.78 0.03
N GLY A 46 -9.72 18.81 -0.12
CA GLY A 46 -8.48 18.72 -0.88
C GLY A 46 -7.53 17.66 -0.33
N LEU A 47 -7.33 17.64 0.99
CA LEU A 47 -6.44 16.69 1.68
C LEU A 47 -6.94 15.26 1.48
N ILE A 48 -8.23 15.02 1.72
CA ILE A 48 -8.84 13.70 1.55
C ILE A 48 -8.75 13.25 0.08
N ASN A 49 -8.96 14.16 -0.87
CA ASN A 49 -8.84 13.83 -2.30
C ASN A 49 -7.40 13.48 -2.69
N GLN A 50 -6.39 14.20 -2.18
CA GLN A 50 -4.99 13.83 -2.40
C GLN A 50 -4.67 12.46 -1.80
N ALA A 51 -5.12 12.17 -0.58
CA ALA A 51 -4.93 10.86 0.05
C ALA A 51 -5.54 9.71 -0.78
N ARG A 52 -6.77 9.90 -1.30
CA ARG A 52 -7.44 8.94 -2.19
C ARG A 52 -6.65 8.69 -3.48
N SER A 53 -6.23 9.76 -4.16
CA SER A 53 -5.56 9.64 -5.46
C SER A 53 -4.13 9.10 -5.36
N GLU A 54 -3.46 9.28 -4.23
CA GLU A 54 -2.02 9.05 -4.11
C GLU A 54 -1.65 7.84 -3.23
N LEU A 55 -2.62 7.15 -2.60
CA LEU A 55 -2.38 5.94 -1.81
C LEU A 55 -1.49 4.94 -2.57
N TRP A 56 -1.84 4.64 -3.82
CA TRP A 56 -1.11 3.67 -4.64
C TRP A 56 0.29 4.15 -5.00
N ARG A 57 0.48 5.45 -5.22
CA ARG A 57 1.79 6.05 -5.42
C ARG A 57 2.68 5.86 -4.20
N ILE A 58 2.14 6.11 -3.00
CA ILE A 58 2.87 5.89 -1.73
C ILE A 58 3.31 4.44 -1.60
N VAL A 59 2.42 3.47 -1.88
CA VAL A 59 2.75 2.04 -1.81
C VAL A 59 3.83 1.67 -2.84
N ASN A 60 3.73 2.18 -4.08
CA ASN A 60 4.73 1.94 -5.11
C ASN A 60 6.11 2.47 -4.72
N GLU A 61 6.18 3.64 -4.10
CA GLU A 61 7.44 4.20 -3.61
C GLU A 61 8.01 3.35 -2.47
N ILE A 62 7.19 2.89 -1.52
CA ILE A 62 7.64 1.94 -0.49
C ILE A 62 8.17 0.65 -1.12
N ALA A 63 7.53 0.16 -2.19
CA ALA A 63 8.00 -1.00 -2.94
C ALA A 63 9.33 -0.74 -3.66
N ALA A 64 9.52 0.45 -4.22
CA ALA A 64 10.79 0.85 -4.82
C ALA A 64 11.91 0.93 -3.77
N LEU A 65 11.61 1.46 -2.57
CA LEU A 65 12.55 1.53 -1.45
C LEU A 65 12.91 0.13 -0.93
N SER A 66 11.94 -0.79 -0.86
CA SER A 66 12.17 -2.21 -0.50
C SER A 66 13.23 -2.87 -1.38
N LYS A 67 13.22 -2.60 -2.69
CA LYS A 67 14.22 -3.13 -3.64
C LYS A 67 15.65 -2.64 -3.38
N GLN A 68 15.82 -1.51 -2.68
CA GLN A 68 17.14 -1.04 -2.26
C GLN A 68 17.67 -1.78 -1.02
N MET A 69 16.84 -2.63 -0.41
CA MET A 69 17.17 -3.46 0.76
C MET A 69 17.16 -4.96 0.40
N PRO A 70 18.17 -5.48 -0.33
CA PRO A 70 18.12 -6.81 -0.95
C PRO A 70 17.96 -7.99 0.03
N ASP A 71 18.29 -7.80 1.31
CA ASP A 71 18.18 -8.82 2.36
C ASP A 71 17.01 -8.56 3.33
N THR A 72 16.15 -7.58 3.05
CA THR A 72 15.02 -7.22 3.91
C THR A 72 13.71 -7.19 3.13
N LYS A 73 12.73 -7.98 3.56
CA LYS A 73 11.35 -7.88 3.08
C LYS A 73 10.61 -6.87 3.94
N LEU A 74 10.01 -5.85 3.34
CA LEU A 74 9.12 -4.94 4.08
C LEU A 74 7.70 -5.49 4.11
N GLU A 75 7.04 -5.35 5.26
CA GLU A 75 5.63 -5.66 5.45
C GLU A 75 4.90 -4.40 5.90
N LEU A 76 4.16 -3.77 4.98
CA LEU A 76 3.44 -2.54 5.23
C LEU A 76 2.04 -2.84 5.77
N SER A 77 1.68 -2.22 6.90
CA SER A 77 0.31 -2.20 7.40
C SER A 77 -0.13 -0.76 7.64
N ILE A 78 -1.31 -0.41 7.15
CA ILE A 78 -1.85 0.95 7.22
C ILE A 78 -3.10 0.96 8.09
N SER A 79 -3.20 1.96 8.95
CA SER A 79 -4.41 2.30 9.70
C SER A 79 -4.83 3.73 9.35
N ILE A 80 -6.14 3.98 9.37
CA ILE A 80 -6.72 5.31 9.18
C ILE A 80 -7.49 5.70 10.44
N PHE A 81 -7.25 6.92 10.91
CA PHE A 81 -8.17 7.65 11.77
C PHE A 81 -8.70 8.87 11.04
N GLU A 82 -9.93 9.24 11.38
CA GLU A 82 -10.42 10.59 11.11
C GLU A 82 -10.62 11.35 12.42
N TYR A 83 -10.41 12.67 12.37
CA TYR A 83 -10.69 13.61 13.44
C TYR A 83 -11.24 14.93 12.83
N GLY A 84 -11.71 15.86 13.67
CA GLY A 84 -12.14 17.18 13.20
C GLY A 84 -13.55 17.23 12.60
N ASN A 85 -14.42 16.27 12.91
CA ASN A 85 -15.74 16.14 12.28
C ASN A 85 -16.87 16.05 13.31
N ASP A 86 -17.78 17.03 13.32
CA ASP A 86 -18.88 17.17 14.29
C ASP A 86 -19.96 16.08 14.16
N LYS A 87 -19.94 15.25 13.12
CA LYS A 87 -20.79 14.05 13.07
C LYS A 87 -20.28 12.93 13.96
N LEU A 88 -19.03 13.03 14.43
CA LEU A 88 -18.42 12.09 15.35
C LEU A 88 -18.82 12.41 16.80
N SER A 89 -18.72 11.41 17.67
CA SER A 89 -19.13 11.58 19.06
C SER A 89 -18.21 12.57 19.78
N LYS A 90 -18.80 13.59 20.40
CA LYS A 90 -18.08 14.50 21.30
C LYS A 90 -17.46 13.77 22.50
N THR A 91 -18.08 12.69 22.98
CA THR A 91 -17.52 11.89 24.09
C THR A 91 -16.22 11.19 23.70
N ASP A 92 -16.07 10.91 22.41
CA ASP A 92 -14.90 10.27 21.82
C ASP A 92 -13.98 11.32 21.19
N ASN A 93 -14.06 12.58 21.65
CA ASN A 93 -13.23 13.69 21.19
C ASN A 93 -13.31 13.94 19.67
N PHE A 94 -14.43 13.61 19.04
CA PHE A 94 -14.63 13.70 17.58
C PHE A 94 -13.63 12.85 16.78
N ILE A 95 -13.27 11.68 17.29
CA ILE A 95 -12.28 10.79 16.68
C ILE A 95 -12.90 9.43 16.37
N ARG A 96 -12.56 8.88 15.21
CA ARG A 96 -12.91 7.50 14.84
C ARG A 96 -11.69 6.76 14.29
N LEU A 97 -11.42 5.59 14.86
CA LEU A 97 -10.58 4.58 14.23
C LEU A 97 -11.36 3.98 13.06
N VAL A 98 -10.95 4.26 11.83
CA VAL A 98 -11.63 3.81 10.62
C VAL A 98 -11.27 2.35 10.32
N ASN A 99 -10.00 1.99 10.46
CA ASN A 99 -9.55 0.60 10.44
C ASN A 99 -8.29 0.38 11.27
N GLN A 100 -8.20 -0.82 11.85
CA GLN A 100 -6.94 -1.32 12.43
C GLN A 100 -5.83 -1.41 11.38
N LEU A 101 -4.58 -1.54 11.85
CA LEU A 101 -3.43 -1.81 11.00
C LEU A 101 -3.70 -3.08 10.16
N THR A 102 -3.77 -2.91 8.85
CA THR A 102 -4.07 -4.01 7.90
C THR A 102 -3.13 -3.98 6.70
N GLN A 103 -2.88 -5.15 6.12
CA GLN A 103 -2.18 -5.31 4.83
C GLN A 103 -3.15 -5.33 3.65
N ASP A 104 -4.47 -5.39 3.90
CA ASP A 104 -5.50 -5.28 2.84
C ASP A 104 -5.57 -3.82 2.35
N LEU A 105 -4.79 -3.51 1.32
CA LEU A 105 -4.72 -2.17 0.74
C LEU A 105 -6.03 -1.75 0.05
N ASP A 106 -6.85 -2.70 -0.38
CA ASP A 106 -8.16 -2.40 -0.97
C ASP A 106 -9.16 -1.97 0.11
N GLN A 107 -9.09 -2.58 1.30
CA GLN A 107 -9.84 -2.10 2.46
C GLN A 107 -9.40 -0.68 2.87
N VAL A 108 -8.10 -0.40 2.89
CA VAL A 108 -7.57 0.95 3.17
C VAL A 108 -8.09 1.97 2.16
N SER A 109 -8.08 1.62 0.86
CA SER A 109 -8.62 2.44 -0.22
C SER A 109 -10.12 2.71 -0.04
N ASP A 110 -10.94 1.67 0.11
CA ASP A 110 -12.39 1.77 0.30
C ASP A 110 -12.74 2.67 1.51
N ASN A 111 -11.98 2.53 2.60
CA ASN A 111 -12.11 3.39 3.78
C ASN A 111 -11.80 4.87 3.50
N LEU A 112 -10.74 5.18 2.74
CA LEU A 112 -10.44 6.57 2.33
C LEU A 112 -11.56 7.15 1.44
N PHE A 113 -12.10 6.35 0.53
CA PHE A 113 -13.22 6.77 -0.33
C PHE A 113 -14.52 6.97 0.46
N ALA A 114 -14.70 6.24 1.56
CA ALA A 114 -15.84 6.38 2.45
C ALA A 114 -15.81 7.64 3.33
N LEU A 115 -14.64 8.25 3.58
CA LEU A 115 -14.52 9.47 4.39
C LEU A 115 -15.37 10.62 3.83
N LYS A 116 -15.96 11.41 4.72
CA LYS A 116 -16.72 12.62 4.37
C LYS A 116 -16.32 13.74 5.28
N THR A 117 -16.14 14.92 4.72
CA THR A 117 -15.81 16.11 5.49
C THR A 117 -17.06 16.72 6.11
N TYR A 118 -16.91 17.29 7.30
CA TYR A 118 -17.93 18.07 7.98
C TYR A 118 -17.24 18.92 9.05
N GLY A 119 -17.76 20.12 9.34
CA GLY A 119 -17.12 21.03 10.30
C GLY A 119 -16.86 20.34 11.63
N GLY A 120 -15.82 20.76 12.35
CA GLY A 120 -15.57 20.21 13.67
C GLY A 120 -14.35 20.79 14.36
N TYR A 121 -14.00 20.16 15.48
CA TYR A 121 -12.91 20.57 16.34
C TYR A 121 -11.71 19.66 16.17
N GLU A 122 -10.54 20.23 15.82
CA GLU A 122 -9.35 19.44 15.45
C GLU A 122 -8.50 19.04 16.67
N TYR A 123 -8.90 18.00 17.40
CA TYR A 123 -8.17 17.56 18.60
C TYR A 123 -6.95 16.68 18.28
N CYS A 124 -5.90 17.28 17.72
CA CYS A 124 -4.65 16.61 17.32
C CYS A 124 -3.99 15.79 18.44
N GLY A 125 -3.89 16.34 19.66
CA GLY A 125 -3.34 15.62 20.80
C GLY A 125 -4.15 14.36 21.16
N ALA A 126 -5.48 14.45 21.08
CA ALA A 126 -6.37 13.33 21.40
C ALA A 126 -6.29 12.22 20.35
N VAL A 127 -6.31 12.54 19.04
CA VAL A 127 -6.25 11.51 17.99
C VAL A 127 -4.92 10.77 17.99
N MET A 128 -3.81 11.46 18.28
CA MET A 128 -2.53 10.79 18.46
C MET A 128 -2.55 9.86 19.67
N LEU A 129 -3.13 10.28 20.80
CA LEU A 129 -3.23 9.42 21.99
C LEU A 129 -4.07 8.18 21.71
N GLU A 130 -5.18 8.32 21.00
CA GLU A 130 -6.03 7.21 20.54
C GLU A 130 -5.27 6.25 19.64
N ALA A 131 -4.47 6.74 18.70
CA ALA A 131 -3.62 5.90 17.85
C ALA A 131 -2.57 5.12 18.65
N LEU A 132 -1.97 5.71 19.69
CA LEU A 132 -1.04 5.00 20.59
C LEU A 132 -1.73 3.89 21.39
N GLN A 133 -2.99 4.08 21.78
CA GLN A 133 -3.71 3.18 22.67
C GLN A 133 -4.48 2.07 21.96
N LYS A 134 -5.10 2.38 20.81
CA LYS A 134 -6.03 1.47 20.12
C LYS A 134 -5.38 0.63 19.04
N LEU A 135 -4.24 1.04 18.48
CA LEU A 135 -3.60 0.28 17.42
C LEU A 135 -2.72 -0.85 17.97
N GLU A 136 -2.80 -1.99 17.29
CA GLU A 136 -1.95 -3.15 17.56
C GLU A 136 -0.57 -2.98 16.92
N TRP A 137 0.24 -2.07 17.46
CA TRP A 137 1.58 -1.78 16.97
C TRP A 137 2.51 -3.02 17.03
N ALA A 138 3.36 -3.14 16.02
CA ALA A 138 4.43 -4.14 15.98
C ALA A 138 5.31 -4.07 17.24
N LYS A 139 5.63 -5.26 17.78
CA LYS A 139 6.40 -5.43 19.03
C LYS A 139 7.89 -5.60 18.76
N GLU A 140 8.25 -5.92 17.51
CA GLU A 140 9.61 -6.13 17.05
C GLU A 140 10.42 -4.84 17.17
N LYS A 141 11.65 -4.95 17.70
CA LYS A 141 12.50 -3.78 18.00
C LYS A 141 12.93 -3.00 16.74
N ASP A 142 12.96 -3.66 15.60
CA ASP A 142 13.35 -3.11 14.32
C ASP A 142 12.17 -2.75 13.41
N ALA A 143 10.93 -2.94 13.89
CA ALA A 143 9.76 -2.43 13.20
C ALA A 143 9.80 -0.90 13.09
N LEU A 144 9.45 -0.39 11.92
CA LEU A 144 9.24 1.02 11.70
C LEU A 144 7.78 1.36 12.05
N LYS A 145 7.57 2.25 13.02
CA LYS A 145 6.24 2.67 13.47
C LYS A 145 6.07 4.16 13.32
N LEU A 146 5.12 4.56 12.48
CA LEU A 146 4.91 5.94 12.08
C LEU A 146 3.47 6.35 12.32
N ILE A 147 3.30 7.51 12.95
CA ILE A 147 2.09 8.31 12.86
C ILE A 147 2.37 9.42 11.85
N VAL A 148 1.44 9.61 10.91
CA VAL A 148 1.38 10.80 10.07
C VAL A 148 0.04 11.46 10.30
N ILE A 149 0.07 12.67 10.88
CA ILE A 149 -1.11 13.49 11.13
C ILE A 149 -1.16 14.64 10.12
N ALA A 150 -2.32 14.90 9.54
CA ALA A 150 -2.54 15.97 8.57
C ALA A 150 -3.79 16.80 8.90
N GLY A 151 -3.70 18.13 8.78
CA GLY A 151 -4.76 19.10 9.09
C GLY A 151 -4.30 20.54 8.94
N ASN A 152 -5.17 21.53 9.19
CA ASN A 152 -4.89 22.94 8.90
C ASN A 152 -5.07 23.92 10.07
N GLU A 153 -5.31 23.44 11.28
CA GLU A 153 -5.71 24.27 12.42
C GLU A 153 -4.67 24.19 13.57
N PRO A 154 -4.78 25.01 14.64
CA PRO A 154 -3.86 24.97 15.77
C PRO A 154 -3.71 23.57 16.35
N PHE A 155 -2.47 23.10 16.51
CA PHE A 155 -2.18 21.71 16.91
C PHE A 155 -2.48 21.44 18.39
N ASN A 156 -2.59 22.50 19.21
CA ASN A 156 -2.85 22.42 20.64
C ASN A 156 -4.33 22.38 21.05
N GLN A 157 -5.26 22.27 20.10
CA GLN A 157 -6.68 22.21 20.40
C GLN A 157 -7.06 20.96 21.22
N GLY A 158 -8.13 21.09 22.00
CA GLY A 158 -8.74 20.00 22.76
C GLY A 158 -8.12 19.75 24.14
N PRO A 159 -8.57 18.69 24.84
CA PRO A 159 -8.25 18.47 26.25
C PRO A 159 -6.89 17.78 26.49
N VAL A 160 -6.21 17.31 25.43
CA VAL A 160 -5.00 16.49 25.54
C VAL A 160 -3.79 17.30 25.07
N ASP A 161 -2.82 17.52 25.96
CA ASP A 161 -1.56 18.17 25.59
C ASP A 161 -0.73 17.26 24.68
N PHE A 162 -0.60 17.67 23.41
CA PHE A 162 0.14 16.93 22.41
C PHE A 162 1.60 16.68 22.80
N ARG A 163 2.21 17.55 23.62
CA ARG A 163 3.62 17.44 24.01
C ARG A 163 3.87 16.18 24.83
N GLU A 164 2.94 15.85 25.73
CA GLU A 164 3.00 14.62 26.54
C GLU A 164 2.72 13.38 25.69
N VAL A 165 1.84 13.50 24.69
CA VAL A 165 1.56 12.42 23.73
C VAL A 165 2.78 12.13 22.85
N CYS A 166 3.48 13.16 22.37
CA CYS A 166 4.71 13.00 21.61
C CYS A 166 5.80 12.26 22.42
N LYS A 167 5.98 12.61 23.70
CA LYS A 167 6.92 11.89 24.58
C LYS A 167 6.55 10.41 24.70
N LYS A 168 5.27 10.11 24.95
CA LYS A 168 4.76 8.73 25.04
C LYS A 168 4.97 7.94 23.74
N ALA A 169 4.75 8.58 22.58
CA ALA A 169 4.98 7.94 21.27
C ALA A 169 6.46 7.54 21.12
N VAL A 170 7.38 8.45 21.43
CA VAL A 170 8.83 8.20 21.34
C VAL A 170 9.27 7.09 22.30
N GLU A 171 8.75 7.07 23.52
CA GLU A 171 9.00 5.97 24.48
C GLU A 171 8.56 4.60 23.95
N GLN A 172 7.49 4.56 23.15
CA GLN A 172 7.01 3.36 22.47
C GLN A 172 7.72 3.08 21.14
N GLY A 173 8.73 3.88 20.76
CA GLY A 173 9.44 3.77 19.49
C GLY A 173 8.58 4.13 18.27
N ILE A 174 7.55 4.96 18.45
CA ILE A 174 6.66 5.46 17.42
C ILE A 174 7.08 6.89 17.09
N LYS A 175 7.29 7.18 15.80
CA LYS A 175 7.63 8.53 15.33
C LYS A 175 6.38 9.26 14.87
N ILE A 176 6.34 10.57 15.08
CA ILE A 176 5.24 11.42 14.64
C ILE A 176 5.75 12.36 13.56
N ASN A 177 5.17 12.23 12.37
CA ASN A 177 5.36 13.15 11.26
C ASN A 177 4.08 13.98 11.09
N THR A 178 4.23 15.23 10.72
CA THR A 178 3.12 16.19 10.68
C THR A 178 3.04 16.85 9.30
N ILE A 179 1.86 16.89 8.71
CA ILE A 179 1.57 17.53 7.43
C ILE A 179 0.60 18.69 7.67
N TYR A 180 1.11 19.92 7.70
CA TYR A 180 0.27 21.11 7.83
C TYR A 180 -0.29 21.53 6.48
N CYS A 181 -1.61 21.64 6.38
CA CYS A 181 -2.32 22.04 5.16
C CYS A 181 -2.49 23.56 5.14
N GLY A 182 -1.41 24.28 4.89
CA GLY A 182 -1.38 25.74 4.92
C GLY A 182 -0.01 26.33 4.58
N ASN A 183 0.11 27.64 4.80
CA ASN A 183 1.38 28.34 4.62
C ASN A 183 2.35 27.94 5.74
N PRO A 184 3.55 27.40 5.44
CA PRO A 184 4.52 27.02 6.45
C PRO A 184 5.00 28.19 7.32
N ASP A 185 4.81 29.44 6.92
CA ASP A 185 5.19 30.63 7.71
C ASP A 185 4.07 31.13 8.64
N ASN A 186 2.90 30.48 8.65
CA ASN A 186 1.84 30.78 9.62
C ASN A 186 2.30 30.38 11.03
N SER A 187 1.97 31.20 12.05
CA SER A 187 2.22 30.90 13.45
C SER A 187 1.64 29.56 13.93
N GLU A 188 0.54 29.11 13.33
CA GLU A 188 -0.06 27.81 13.65
C GLU A 188 0.88 26.65 13.26
N ALA A 189 1.64 26.80 12.17
CA ALA A 189 2.59 25.79 11.70
C ALA A 189 3.72 25.53 12.71
N ASP A 190 3.99 26.46 13.62
CA ASP A 190 5.04 26.29 14.64
C ASP A 190 4.69 25.18 15.64
N GLU A 191 3.42 24.98 15.94
CA GLU A 191 3.01 23.87 16.81
C GLU A 191 3.06 22.52 16.09
N TRP A 192 2.73 22.50 14.79
CA TRP A 192 2.94 21.33 13.93
C TRP A 192 4.43 20.95 13.88
N ARG A 193 5.32 21.92 13.66
CA ARG A 193 6.79 21.73 13.74
C ARG A 193 7.23 21.24 15.12
N THR A 194 6.67 21.81 16.18
CA THR A 194 6.98 21.41 17.55
C THR A 194 6.61 19.95 17.79
N ALA A 195 5.44 19.51 17.33
CA ALA A 195 4.98 18.13 17.46
C ALA A 195 5.87 17.15 16.68
N ALA A 196 6.22 17.46 15.43
CA ALA A 196 7.17 16.64 14.65
C ALA A 196 8.53 16.50 15.36
N ASN A 197 9.08 17.63 15.86
CA ASN A 197 10.35 17.65 16.56
C ASN A 197 10.32 16.82 17.87
N LEU A 198 9.28 16.98 18.67
CA LEU A 198 9.09 16.22 19.90
C LEU A 198 8.88 14.73 19.61
N GLY A 199 8.14 14.42 18.55
CA GLY A 199 7.86 13.07 18.08
C GLY A 199 8.97 12.42 17.25
N LYS A 200 10.13 13.07 17.10
CA LYS A 200 11.30 12.57 16.35
C LYS A 200 10.98 12.18 14.90
N GLY A 201 10.05 12.89 14.26
CA GLY A 201 9.74 12.75 12.84
C GLY A 201 9.97 14.05 12.06
N THR A 202 9.28 14.18 10.94
CA THR A 202 9.42 15.31 10.01
C THR A 202 8.18 16.21 10.00
N PHE A 203 8.41 17.49 9.74
CA PHE A 203 7.37 18.46 9.42
C PHE A 203 7.35 18.71 7.92
N MET A 204 6.17 18.66 7.32
CA MET A 204 5.92 19.03 5.94
C MET A 204 4.74 20.00 5.88
N SER A 205 4.73 20.87 4.88
CA SER A 205 3.60 21.75 4.59
C SER A 205 3.14 21.52 3.17
N ILE A 206 1.83 21.39 2.97
CA ILE A 206 1.23 21.17 1.66
C ILE A 206 0.15 22.22 1.41
N ASN A 207 -0.14 22.46 0.14
CA ASN A 207 -1.40 23.04 -0.27
C ASN A 207 -2.34 21.89 -0.63
N GLN A 208 -3.38 21.69 0.17
CA GLN A 208 -4.33 20.59 0.02
C GLN A 208 -5.15 20.69 -1.27
N ASN A 209 -5.25 21.88 -1.87
CA ASN A 209 -5.97 22.09 -3.13
C ASN A 209 -5.08 21.91 -4.36
N ASP A 210 -3.77 21.78 -4.17
CA ASP A 210 -2.88 21.48 -5.27
C ASP A 210 -3.12 20.06 -5.79
N LYS A 211 -3.01 19.90 -7.11
CA LYS A 211 -3.01 18.60 -7.77
C LYS A 211 -1.71 18.49 -8.55
N GLN A 212 -1.08 17.32 -8.50
CA GLN A 212 0.02 17.01 -9.41
C GLN A 212 -0.51 17.16 -10.84
N GLU A 213 0.25 17.82 -11.70
CA GLU A 213 -0.09 17.88 -13.12
C GLU A 213 -0.09 16.46 -13.71
N GLU A 214 -1.24 16.04 -14.25
CA GLU A 214 -1.33 14.78 -14.96
C GLU A 214 -0.77 14.97 -16.38
N ILE A 215 0.49 14.57 -16.59
CA ILE A 215 1.12 14.52 -17.90
C ILE A 215 0.72 13.17 -18.54
N PRO A 216 -0.09 13.15 -19.61
CA PRO A 216 -0.44 11.90 -20.28
C PRO A 216 0.81 11.25 -20.88
N THR A 217 0.89 9.92 -20.79
CA THR A 217 2.00 9.18 -21.39
C THR A 217 1.50 8.18 -22.43
N PRO A 218 2.31 7.83 -23.45
CA PRO A 218 1.93 6.83 -24.44
C PRO A 218 1.81 5.40 -23.86
N TYR A 219 2.12 5.20 -22.58
CA TYR A 219 2.12 3.90 -21.91
C TYR A 219 0.90 3.69 -21.01
N ASP A 220 0.18 4.77 -20.69
CA ASP A 220 -0.91 4.76 -19.72
C ASP A 220 -2.01 3.75 -20.08
N ASP A 221 -2.51 3.79 -21.31
CA ASP A 221 -3.62 2.93 -21.74
C ASP A 221 -3.21 1.46 -21.75
N LYS A 222 -1.94 1.16 -22.07
CA LYS A 222 -1.45 -0.21 -22.05
C LYS A 222 -1.38 -0.78 -20.64
N ILE A 223 -0.98 0.04 -19.65
CA ILE A 223 -0.98 -0.36 -18.25
C ILE A 223 -2.42 -0.64 -17.76
N LEU A 224 -3.39 0.19 -18.17
CA LEU A 224 -4.79 0.00 -17.81
C LEU A 224 -5.42 -1.25 -18.46
N GLU A 225 -5.09 -1.55 -19.71
CA GLU A 225 -5.46 -2.81 -20.37
C GLU A 225 -4.92 -4.02 -19.60
N LEU A 226 -3.64 -3.97 -19.23
CA LEU A 226 -2.99 -5.01 -18.44
C LEU A 226 -3.61 -5.15 -17.03
N ASN A 227 -4.01 -4.05 -16.40
CA ASN A 227 -4.75 -4.09 -15.13
C ASN A 227 -6.09 -4.83 -15.27
N SER A 228 -6.83 -4.58 -16.36
CA SER A 228 -8.08 -5.31 -16.63
C SER A 228 -7.81 -6.81 -16.79
N ALA A 229 -6.79 -7.18 -17.57
CA ALA A 229 -6.41 -8.58 -17.73
C ALA A 229 -5.95 -9.21 -16.39
N LEU A 230 -5.22 -8.46 -15.56
CA LEU A 230 -4.84 -8.92 -14.23
C LEU A 230 -6.07 -9.18 -13.35
N ASN A 231 -7.07 -8.30 -13.39
CA ASN A 231 -8.31 -8.43 -12.63
C ASN A 231 -9.09 -9.71 -12.92
N ASP A 232 -9.03 -10.20 -14.16
CA ASP A 232 -9.72 -11.42 -14.60
C ASP A 232 -9.11 -12.71 -14.01
N THR A 233 -7.89 -12.61 -13.48
CA THR A 233 -7.18 -13.75 -12.89
C THR A 233 -7.49 -13.94 -11.39
N TYR A 234 -8.18 -13.01 -10.72
CA TYR A 234 -8.53 -13.14 -9.29
C TYR A 234 -9.72 -14.08 -9.08
N ILE A 235 -9.53 -15.03 -8.16
CA ILE A 235 -10.51 -16.08 -7.84
C ILE A 235 -10.67 -16.11 -6.33
N TYR A 236 -11.84 -15.73 -5.83
CA TYR A 236 -12.13 -15.89 -4.42
C TYR A 236 -12.31 -17.37 -4.01
N PHE A 237 -11.89 -17.74 -2.80
CA PHE A 237 -12.07 -19.12 -2.29
C PHE A 237 -12.41 -19.21 -0.80
N THR A 238 -12.69 -18.07 -0.15
CA THR A 238 -13.01 -17.99 1.29
C THR A 238 -14.38 -17.35 1.50
N SER A 239 -14.92 -17.46 2.72
CA SER A 239 -16.25 -16.94 3.05
C SER A 239 -16.37 -15.43 2.93
N ALA A 240 -15.27 -14.69 3.07
CA ALA A 240 -15.20 -13.25 2.88
C ALA A 240 -14.66 -12.85 1.49
N GLY A 241 -14.38 -13.84 0.63
CA GLY A 241 -13.63 -13.62 -0.59
C GLY A 241 -14.45 -12.96 -1.70
N LYS A 242 -15.76 -13.21 -1.74
CA LYS A 242 -16.64 -12.52 -2.69
C LYS A 242 -16.69 -11.02 -2.41
N GLU A 243 -16.79 -10.63 -1.13
CA GLU A 243 -16.77 -9.24 -0.69
C GLU A 243 -15.40 -8.60 -0.93
N ALA A 244 -14.30 -9.34 -0.71
CA ALA A 244 -12.96 -8.85 -0.98
C ALA A 244 -12.70 -8.63 -2.48
N LYS A 245 -13.13 -9.56 -3.35
CA LYS A 245 -13.10 -9.39 -4.81
C LYS A 245 -13.91 -8.18 -5.26
N TYR A 246 -15.10 -7.97 -4.68
CA TYR A 246 -15.90 -6.78 -4.93
C TYR A 246 -15.18 -5.50 -4.49
N ARG A 247 -14.54 -5.46 -3.31
CA ARG A 247 -13.74 -4.30 -2.88
C ARG A 247 -12.59 -4.01 -3.84
N GLN A 248 -11.92 -5.04 -4.34
CA GLN A 248 -10.84 -4.91 -5.32
C GLN A 248 -11.30 -4.23 -6.61
N GLU A 249 -12.46 -4.63 -7.13
CA GLU A 249 -13.08 -4.08 -8.34
C GLU A 249 -13.60 -2.66 -8.11
N LYS A 250 -14.33 -2.44 -7.01
CA LYS A 250 -14.80 -1.11 -6.61
C LYS A 250 -13.64 -0.13 -6.44
N SER A 251 -12.52 -0.56 -5.87
CA SER A 251 -11.35 0.32 -5.75
C SER A 251 -10.72 0.68 -7.10
N ASP A 252 -10.90 -0.11 -8.17
CA ASP A 252 -10.50 0.30 -9.52
C ASP A 252 -11.47 1.36 -10.07
N GLU A 253 -12.77 1.21 -9.84
CA GLU A 253 -13.80 2.16 -10.28
C GLU A 253 -13.66 3.52 -9.56
N ASP A 254 -13.52 3.49 -8.24
CA ASP A 254 -13.38 4.68 -7.40
C ASP A 254 -12.14 5.49 -7.80
N ILE A 255 -10.99 4.84 -8.00
CA ILE A 255 -9.77 5.54 -8.41
C ILE A 255 -9.87 6.04 -9.86
N GLN A 256 -10.46 5.26 -10.77
CA GLN A 256 -10.66 5.68 -12.16
C GLN A 256 -11.53 6.94 -12.28
N SER A 257 -12.53 7.07 -11.41
CA SER A 257 -13.38 8.26 -11.37
C SER A 257 -12.66 9.51 -10.82
N THR A 258 -11.53 9.33 -10.13
CA THR A 258 -10.84 10.38 -9.38
C THR A 258 -9.52 10.80 -10.00
N SER A 259 -8.68 9.87 -10.47
CA SER A 259 -7.37 10.14 -11.06
C SER A 259 -6.92 9.02 -11.99
N LYS A 260 -6.62 9.37 -13.25
CA LYS A 260 -6.03 8.42 -14.20
C LYS A 260 -4.63 8.00 -13.75
N ALA A 261 -3.84 8.94 -13.22
CA ALA A 261 -2.53 8.63 -12.64
C ALA A 261 -2.65 7.64 -11.47
N GLY A 262 -3.63 7.84 -10.59
CA GLY A 262 -3.93 6.92 -9.50
C GLY A 262 -4.31 5.51 -9.97
N SER A 263 -5.08 5.37 -11.06
CA SER A 263 -5.39 4.06 -11.64
C SER A 263 -4.15 3.33 -12.17
N ILE A 264 -3.22 4.07 -12.77
CA ILE A 264 -1.95 3.52 -13.27
C ILE A 264 -1.07 3.10 -12.11
N ASP A 265 -0.97 3.94 -11.07
CA ASP A 265 -0.22 3.62 -9.85
C ASP A 265 -0.81 2.39 -9.16
N ARG A 266 -2.14 2.26 -9.11
CA ARG A 266 -2.81 1.06 -8.59
C ARG A 266 -2.43 -0.19 -9.37
N ALA A 267 -2.49 -0.15 -10.70
CA ALA A 267 -2.08 -1.25 -11.55
C ALA A 267 -0.62 -1.66 -11.27
N ALA A 268 0.27 -0.68 -11.13
CA ALA A 268 1.66 -0.92 -10.74
C ALA A 268 1.76 -1.56 -9.34
N THR A 269 0.97 -1.12 -8.35
CA THR A 269 0.96 -1.72 -7.00
C THR A 269 0.56 -3.20 -7.04
N LYS A 270 -0.45 -3.57 -7.83
CA LYS A 270 -0.88 -4.98 -8.00
C LYS A 270 0.22 -5.89 -8.56
N SER A 271 1.23 -5.30 -9.20
CA SER A 271 2.41 -6.02 -9.70
C SER A 271 3.51 -6.25 -8.66
N THR A 272 3.42 -5.61 -7.48
CA THR A 272 4.38 -5.72 -6.39
C THR A 272 4.00 -6.77 -5.36
N GLU A 273 4.94 -7.12 -4.50
CA GLU A 273 4.77 -8.01 -3.35
C GLU A 273 3.92 -7.41 -2.22
N PHE A 274 3.63 -6.10 -2.25
CA PHE A 274 2.80 -5.42 -1.25
C PHE A 274 1.31 -5.63 -1.49
N TYR A 275 0.92 -6.04 -2.69
CA TYR A 275 -0.46 -6.39 -3.01
C TYR A 275 -0.69 -7.88 -2.77
N ASP A 276 -0.79 -8.25 -1.50
CA ASP A 276 -1.03 -9.61 -1.04
C ASP A 276 -2.52 -9.83 -0.75
N ASN A 277 -3.14 -10.73 -1.49
CA ASN A 277 -4.54 -11.11 -1.34
C ASN A 277 -4.73 -12.56 -0.92
N SER A 278 -3.69 -13.22 -0.41
CA SER A 278 -3.71 -14.64 -0.06
C SER A 278 -4.81 -15.03 0.95
N GLY A 279 -5.33 -14.08 1.72
CA GLY A 279 -6.48 -14.29 2.61
C GLY A 279 -7.82 -14.53 1.90
N TRP A 280 -7.93 -14.24 0.60
CA TRP A 280 -9.18 -14.41 -0.14
C TRP A 280 -9.01 -14.86 -1.59
N ASP A 281 -7.88 -14.58 -2.23
CA ASP A 281 -7.58 -14.95 -3.61
C ASP A 281 -6.81 -16.27 -3.70
N LEU A 282 -7.35 -17.22 -4.45
CA LEU A 282 -6.85 -18.58 -4.61
C LEU A 282 -5.44 -18.62 -5.18
N ILE A 283 -5.15 -17.76 -6.16
CA ILE A 283 -3.88 -17.77 -6.87
C ILE A 283 -2.77 -17.23 -5.97
N ASP A 284 -3.00 -16.12 -5.25
CA ASP A 284 -2.03 -15.61 -4.29
C ASP A 284 -1.86 -16.58 -3.10
N ALA A 285 -2.97 -17.15 -2.58
CA ALA A 285 -2.92 -18.17 -1.54
C ALA A 285 -2.10 -19.40 -1.93
N SER A 286 -2.12 -19.78 -3.21
CA SER A 286 -1.37 -20.93 -3.72
C SER A 286 0.15 -20.80 -3.63
N LYS A 287 0.66 -19.57 -3.46
CA LYS A 287 2.08 -19.28 -3.30
C LYS A 287 2.59 -19.55 -1.87
N ASN A 288 1.68 -19.69 -0.91
CA ASN A 288 2.02 -19.96 0.48
C ASN A 288 2.44 -21.42 0.65
N GLY A 289 3.51 -21.65 1.43
CA GLY A 289 4.08 -22.99 1.61
C GLY A 289 3.16 -24.00 2.32
N ASP A 290 2.11 -23.54 2.98
CA ASP A 290 1.10 -24.33 3.67
C ASP A 290 -0.20 -24.54 2.85
N PHE A 291 -0.23 -24.04 1.60
CA PHE A 291 -1.38 -24.19 0.72
C PHE A 291 -1.71 -25.66 0.45
N ASN A 292 -2.99 -26.01 0.55
CA ASN A 292 -3.48 -27.35 0.23
C ASN A 292 -4.83 -27.27 -0.48
N VAL A 293 -4.83 -27.60 -1.78
CA VAL A 293 -6.01 -27.61 -2.64
C VAL A 293 -7.14 -28.50 -2.11
N GLN A 294 -6.81 -29.60 -1.42
CA GLN A 294 -7.79 -30.55 -0.88
C GLN A 294 -8.59 -29.98 0.30
N LYS A 295 -8.08 -28.92 0.94
CA LYS A 295 -8.74 -28.23 2.05
C LYS A 295 -9.67 -27.11 1.60
N ILE A 296 -9.73 -26.83 0.30
CA ILE A 296 -10.59 -25.77 -0.24
C ILE A 296 -12.03 -26.23 -0.20
N ASP A 297 -12.89 -25.42 0.43
CA ASP A 297 -14.33 -25.56 0.28
C ASP A 297 -14.75 -25.03 -1.09
N LYS A 298 -15.02 -25.96 -2.01
CA LYS A 298 -15.41 -25.64 -3.38
C LYS A 298 -16.73 -24.88 -3.48
N THR A 299 -17.57 -24.91 -2.45
CA THR A 299 -18.82 -24.12 -2.42
C THR A 299 -18.55 -22.62 -2.27
N LEU A 300 -17.36 -22.25 -1.79
CA LEU A 300 -16.91 -20.87 -1.65
C LEU A 300 -16.18 -20.34 -2.89
N LEU A 301 -16.00 -21.17 -3.93
CA LEU A 301 -15.47 -20.72 -5.22
C LEU A 301 -16.57 -20.07 -6.07
N PRO A 302 -16.21 -19.24 -7.08
CA PRO A 302 -17.13 -18.82 -8.12
C PRO A 302 -17.86 -19.99 -8.76
N GLU A 303 -19.14 -19.82 -9.11
CA GLU A 303 -20.01 -20.89 -9.66
C GLU A 303 -19.35 -21.71 -10.77
N LYS A 304 -18.60 -21.03 -11.66
CA LYS A 304 -17.87 -21.66 -12.78
C LYS A 304 -16.81 -22.68 -12.35
N PHE A 305 -16.32 -22.61 -11.12
CA PHE A 305 -15.21 -23.44 -10.61
C PHE A 305 -15.64 -24.43 -9.51
N GLN A 306 -16.88 -24.36 -9.00
CA GLN A 306 -17.31 -25.22 -7.88
C GLN A 306 -17.32 -26.72 -8.24
N LYS A 307 -17.46 -27.05 -9.53
CA LYS A 307 -17.46 -28.43 -10.03
C LYS A 307 -16.07 -28.97 -10.37
N PHE A 308 -15.02 -28.16 -10.24
CA PHE A 308 -13.66 -28.57 -10.58
C PHE A 308 -13.17 -29.61 -9.58
N THR A 309 -12.51 -30.63 -10.09
CA THR A 309 -11.68 -31.57 -9.32
C THR A 309 -10.43 -30.85 -8.80
N ASP A 310 -9.73 -31.48 -7.86
CA ASP A 310 -8.50 -30.89 -7.30
C ASP A 310 -7.41 -30.77 -8.38
N SER A 311 -7.37 -31.71 -9.34
CA SER A 311 -6.47 -31.65 -10.49
C SER A 311 -6.80 -30.46 -11.39
N GLU A 312 -8.08 -30.23 -11.71
CA GLU A 312 -8.51 -29.10 -12.52
C GLU A 312 -8.25 -27.76 -11.82
N LEU A 313 -8.39 -27.69 -10.49
CA LEU A 313 -8.01 -26.51 -9.72
C LEU A 313 -6.51 -26.25 -9.75
N LEU A 314 -5.67 -27.28 -9.63
CA LEU A 314 -4.21 -27.14 -9.74
C LEU A 314 -3.79 -26.67 -11.15
N GLU A 315 -4.42 -27.19 -12.20
CA GLU A 315 -4.19 -26.74 -13.58
C GLU A 315 -4.61 -25.27 -13.77
N LEU A 316 -5.76 -24.87 -13.23
CA LEU A 316 -6.24 -23.49 -13.24
C LEU A 316 -5.28 -22.56 -12.49
N ILE A 317 -4.84 -22.96 -11.31
CA ILE A 317 -3.85 -22.22 -10.49
C ILE A 317 -2.56 -22.03 -11.26
N ALA A 318 -2.02 -23.09 -11.87
CA ALA A 318 -0.78 -23.03 -12.65
C ALA A 318 -0.93 -22.07 -13.85
N LYS A 319 -2.05 -22.17 -14.58
CA LYS A 319 -2.36 -21.30 -15.72
C LYS A 319 -2.41 -19.83 -15.30
N TYR A 320 -3.25 -19.48 -14.32
CA TYR A 320 -3.42 -18.09 -13.90
C TYR A 320 -2.19 -17.55 -13.16
N SER A 321 -1.42 -18.39 -12.47
CA SER A 321 -0.12 -17.97 -11.92
C SER A 321 0.84 -17.52 -13.03
N ALA A 322 1.00 -18.32 -14.08
CA ALA A 322 1.87 -17.97 -15.21
C ALA A 322 1.38 -16.72 -15.96
N GLU A 323 0.07 -16.59 -16.16
CA GLU A 323 -0.55 -15.42 -16.78
C GLU A 323 -0.33 -14.16 -15.94
N ARG A 324 -0.53 -14.23 -14.62
CA ARG A 324 -0.27 -13.12 -13.70
C ARG A 324 1.17 -12.67 -13.74
N GLU A 325 2.14 -13.59 -13.63
CA GLU A 325 3.55 -13.18 -13.62
C GLU A 325 3.92 -12.46 -14.92
N LYS A 326 3.46 -12.96 -16.07
CA LYS A 326 3.64 -12.28 -17.36
C LYS A 326 3.02 -10.87 -17.37
N ILE A 327 1.76 -10.74 -16.95
CA ILE A 327 1.07 -9.44 -16.91
C ILE A 327 1.78 -8.47 -15.94
N LYS A 328 2.18 -8.95 -14.76
CA LYS A 328 2.89 -8.16 -13.75
C LYS A 328 4.26 -7.69 -14.26
N GLU A 329 4.99 -8.53 -14.99
CA GLU A 329 6.24 -8.14 -15.65
C GLU A 329 6.03 -7.07 -16.72
N GLU A 330 5.00 -7.22 -17.56
CA GLU A 330 4.65 -6.21 -18.57
C GLU A 330 4.27 -4.88 -17.93
N ILE A 331 3.44 -4.88 -16.87
CA ILE A 331 3.09 -3.67 -16.10
C ILE A 331 4.36 -3.00 -15.56
N LYS A 332 5.28 -3.75 -14.95
CA LYS A 332 6.55 -3.21 -14.43
C LYS A 332 7.38 -2.56 -15.54
N ASN A 333 7.47 -3.18 -16.71
CA ASN A 333 8.21 -2.66 -17.85
C ASN A 333 7.60 -1.36 -18.37
N TYR A 334 6.28 -1.32 -18.59
CA TYR A 334 5.59 -0.10 -19.02
C TYR A 334 5.63 1.00 -17.96
N GLN A 335 5.54 0.67 -16.68
CA GLN A 335 5.69 1.64 -15.59
C GLN A 335 7.09 2.26 -15.60
N ALA A 336 8.15 1.47 -15.84
CA ALA A 336 9.51 2.02 -15.95
C ALA A 336 9.65 2.99 -17.14
N LEU A 337 9.06 2.65 -18.29
CA LEU A 337 9.01 3.53 -19.47
C LEU A 337 8.22 4.81 -19.19
N ARG A 338 7.07 4.68 -18.51
CA ARG A 338 6.23 5.80 -18.06
C ARG A 338 7.00 6.74 -17.16
N ASN A 339 7.64 6.21 -16.11
CA ASN A 339 8.41 7.01 -15.16
C ASN A 339 9.55 7.77 -15.86
N LYS A 340 10.27 7.10 -16.77
CA LYS A 340 11.30 7.75 -17.59
C LYS A 340 10.73 8.88 -18.44
N TYR A 341 9.60 8.64 -19.12
CA TYR A 341 8.94 9.66 -19.93
C TYR A 341 8.53 10.87 -19.09
N LEU A 342 7.96 10.64 -17.90
CA LEU A 342 7.59 11.73 -17.00
C LEU A 342 8.83 12.55 -16.61
N ILE A 343 9.92 11.91 -16.17
CA ILE A 343 11.17 12.60 -15.82
C ILE A 343 11.68 13.48 -16.98
N ASP A 344 11.69 12.94 -18.20
CA ASP A 344 12.19 13.63 -19.38
C ASP A 344 11.27 14.80 -19.83
N ASN A 345 10.02 14.84 -19.36
CA ASN A 345 8.99 15.79 -19.79
C ASN A 345 8.40 16.66 -18.67
N ILE A 346 8.90 16.56 -17.42
CA ILE A 346 8.53 17.47 -16.34
C ILE A 346 9.01 18.89 -16.69
N LYS A 347 8.04 19.80 -16.85
CA LYS A 347 8.28 21.22 -17.16
C LYS A 347 7.93 22.15 -16.01
N THR A 348 7.28 21.63 -14.98
CA THR A 348 6.74 22.36 -13.83
C THR A 348 7.39 21.87 -12.55
N GLU A 349 7.42 22.73 -11.54
CA GLU A 349 7.94 22.38 -10.22
C GLU A 349 7.05 21.32 -9.57
N VAL A 350 7.66 20.31 -8.93
CA VAL A 350 6.93 19.27 -8.21
C VAL A 350 6.23 19.90 -7.02
N LYS A 351 4.90 19.90 -7.05
CA LYS A 351 4.08 20.42 -5.95
C LYS A 351 4.14 19.47 -4.76
N ASN A 352 4.21 20.03 -3.55
CA ASN A 352 4.18 19.24 -2.33
C ASN A 352 2.74 18.83 -2.02
N THR A 353 2.36 17.60 -2.38
CA THR A 353 1.05 16.99 -2.06
C THR A 353 1.16 16.05 -0.86
N PHE A 354 0.03 15.63 -0.30
CA PHE A 354 -0.04 14.71 0.84
C PHE A 354 0.84 13.47 0.65
N GLY A 355 0.70 12.76 -0.48
CA GLY A 355 1.49 11.57 -0.76
C GLY A 355 2.96 11.87 -0.95
N GLY A 356 3.31 13.00 -1.59
CA GLY A 356 4.70 13.45 -1.68
C GLY A 356 5.32 13.67 -0.30
N ALA A 357 4.61 14.38 0.57
CA ALA A 357 5.04 14.63 1.95
C ALA A 357 5.19 13.33 2.78
N LEU A 358 4.27 12.39 2.61
CA LEU A 358 4.32 11.08 3.27
C LEU A 358 5.49 10.24 2.75
N ILE A 359 5.74 10.21 1.43
CA ILE A 359 6.86 9.50 0.81
C ILE A 359 8.19 10.04 1.35
N GLU A 360 8.37 11.36 1.37
CA GLU A 360 9.60 11.98 1.89
C GLU A 360 9.80 11.69 3.38
N SER A 361 8.73 11.69 4.17
CA SER A 361 8.79 11.28 5.58
C SER A 361 9.26 9.82 5.70
N ILE A 362 8.71 8.90 4.92
CA ILE A 362 9.11 7.48 4.96
C ILE A 362 10.55 7.29 4.52
N LYS A 363 11.00 7.96 3.45
CA LYS A 363 12.40 7.91 2.98
C LYS A 363 13.37 8.39 4.04
N HIS A 364 13.06 9.52 4.68
CA HIS A 364 13.84 10.06 5.80
C HIS A 364 13.95 9.03 6.92
N GLU A 365 12.85 8.39 7.30
CA GLU A 365 12.85 7.41 8.39
C GLU A 365 13.54 6.09 8.07
N LEU A 366 13.53 5.70 6.80
CA LEU A 366 14.30 4.56 6.30
C LEU A 366 15.77 4.91 6.03
N LYS A 367 16.17 6.18 6.15
CA LYS A 367 17.51 6.71 5.85
C LYS A 367 17.95 6.40 4.41
N ILE A 368 17.00 6.42 3.49
CA ILE A 368 17.26 6.27 2.06
C ILE A 368 17.28 7.67 1.43
N LYS A 369 18.23 7.89 0.51
CA LYS A 369 18.37 9.15 -0.23
C LYS A 369 17.40 9.26 -1.39
#